data_AF-A0A952YDR3-F1
#
_entry.id   AF-A0A952YDR3-F1
#
_cell.length_a   1.000
_cell.length_b   1.000
_cell.length_c   1.000
_cell.angle_alpha   90.00
_cell.angle_beta   90.00
_cell.angle_gamma   90.00
#
_symmetry.space_group_name_H-M   'P 1'
#
loop_
_entity.id
_entity.type
_entity.pdbx_description
1 polymer ?
#
loop_
_entity_poly.entity_id
_entity_poly.type
_entity_poly.pdbx_seq_one_letter_code
_entity_poly.pdbx_strand_id
1 'polypeptide(L)' 'RQAVRRLKRAKPSLRVGIYVPNVDEDRKIEAKEISADFVVDTVTEAVRQGLTEGDAVPLARATRLKPTRTRKAK' A
#
# COMPACT_ATOMS: atom_id res chain seq x y z
N ARG A 1 -1.77 -6.29 -0.25
CA ARG A 1 -1.22 -5.48 0.88
C ARG A 1 0.25 -5.77 1.23
N GLN A 2 0.66 -6.99 1.60
CA GLN A 2 2.03 -7.28 2.10
C GLN A 2 3.14 -6.96 1.09
N ALA A 3 2.96 -7.31 -0.19
CA ALA A 3 3.94 -7.07 -1.26
C ALA A 3 4.25 -5.56 -1.44
N VAL A 4 3.21 -4.73 -1.57
CA VAL A 4 3.34 -3.26 -1.69
C VAL A 4 4.12 -2.67 -0.52
N ARG A 5 3.83 -3.12 0.70
CA ARG A 5 4.57 -2.67 1.89
C ARG A 5 6.02 -3.10 1.89
N ARG A 6 6.38 -4.24 1.29
CA ARG A 6 7.78 -4.66 1.14
C ARG A 6 8.51 -3.78 0.12
N LEU A 7 7.88 -3.53 -1.02
CA LEU A 7 8.41 -2.63 -2.06
C LEU A 7 8.67 -1.22 -1.53
N LYS A 8 7.66 -0.61 -0.90
CA LYS A 8 7.79 0.74 -0.33
C LYS A 8 8.78 0.83 0.85
N ARG A 9 9.02 -0.26 1.58
CA ARG A 9 10.08 -0.30 2.61
C ARG A 9 11.48 -0.38 1.99
N ALA A 10 11.62 -1.10 0.88
CA ALA A 10 12.88 -1.19 0.17
C ALA A 10 13.23 0.13 -0.55
N LYS A 11 12.22 0.80 -1.14
CA LYS A 11 12.37 2.10 -1.78
C LYS A 11 11.18 3.01 -1.44
N PRO A 12 11.31 3.92 -0.47
CA PRO A 12 10.21 4.80 -0.03
C PRO A 12 9.71 5.78 -1.09
N SER A 13 10.57 6.16 -2.04
CA SER A 13 10.21 7.04 -3.17
C SER A 13 9.58 6.30 -4.35
N LEU A 14 9.38 4.98 -4.26
CA LEU A 14 8.78 4.20 -5.33
C LEU A 14 7.25 4.31 -5.28
N ARG A 15 6.68 4.81 -6.38
CA ARG A 15 5.23 4.77 -6.63
C ARG A 15 4.83 3.37 -7.12
N VAL A 16 3.83 2.78 -6.49
CA VAL A 16 3.34 1.41 -6.67
C VAL A 16 1.83 1.45 -6.90
N GLY A 17 1.41 1.11 -8.11
CA GLY A 17 0.01 0.87 -8.47
C GLY A 17 -0.35 -0.61 -8.49
N ILE A 18 -1.63 -0.93 -8.31
CA ILE A 18 -2.15 -2.29 -8.52
C ILE A 18 -3.24 -2.23 -9.60
N TYR A 19 -3.07 -3.08 -10.60
CA TYR A 19 -4.10 -3.36 -11.61
C TYR A 19 -4.90 -4.58 -11.18
N VAL A 20 -6.22 -4.45 -11.09
CA VAL A 20 -7.13 -5.55 -10.77
C VAL A 20 -8.24 -5.59 -11.83
N PRO A 21 -8.12 -6.42 -12.88
CA PRO A 21 -9.18 -6.56 -13.87
C PRO A 21 -10.44 -7.20 -13.27
N ASN A 22 -11.60 -6.88 -13.86
CA ASN A 22 -12.88 -7.56 -13.60
C ASN A 22 -13.30 -7.53 -12.12
N VAL A 23 -13.09 -6.40 -11.44
CA VAL A 23 -13.56 -6.21 -10.07
C VAL A 23 -15.04 -5.86 -10.09
N ASP A 24 -15.86 -6.69 -9.43
CA ASP A 24 -17.25 -6.36 -9.14
C ASP A 24 -17.31 -5.05 -8.34
N GLU A 25 -18.33 -4.19 -8.57
CA GLU A 25 -18.42 -2.90 -7.89
C GLU A 25 -18.41 -3.03 -6.35
N ASP A 26 -18.99 -4.12 -5.83
CA ASP A 26 -19.03 -4.44 -4.40
C ASP A 26 -17.68 -4.88 -3.82
N ARG A 27 -16.67 -5.07 -4.68
CA ARG A 27 -15.31 -5.50 -4.32
C ARG A 27 -14.25 -4.47 -4.66
N LYS A 28 -14.63 -3.20 -4.91
CA LYS A 28 -13.68 -2.11 -5.12
C LYS A 28 -12.74 -1.99 -3.91
N ILE A 29 -11.45 -2.24 -4.15
CA ILE A 29 -10.40 -2.16 -3.15
C ILE A 29 -9.85 -0.74 -3.15
N GLU A 30 -9.91 -0.05 -2.01
CA GLU A 30 -9.27 1.25 -1.89
C GLU A 30 -7.74 1.12 -1.86
N ALA A 31 -7.03 1.98 -2.58
CA ALA A 31 -5.56 2.01 -2.60
C ALA A 31 -4.96 2.12 -1.19
N LYS A 32 -5.64 2.85 -0.29
CA LYS A 32 -5.25 3.05 1.10
C LYS A 32 -5.22 1.74 1.90
N GLU A 33 -6.18 0.85 1.69
CA GLU A 33 -6.27 -0.43 2.43
C GLU A 33 -5.05 -1.32 2.15
N ILE A 34 -4.61 -1.33 0.89
CA ILE A 34 -3.48 -2.14 0.44
C ILE A 34 -2.15 -1.38 0.44
N SER A 35 -2.16 -0.10 0.84
CA SER A 35 -1.00 0.81 0.89
C SER A 35 -0.39 1.12 -0.49
N ALA A 36 -1.16 0.95 -1.56
CA ALA A 36 -0.80 1.33 -2.93
C ALA A 36 -1.04 2.83 -3.15
N ASP A 37 -0.45 3.37 -4.21
CA ASP A 37 -0.63 4.75 -4.63
C ASP A 37 -1.90 4.93 -5.47
N PHE A 38 -2.23 3.92 -6.26
CA PHE A 38 -3.47 3.85 -7.02
C PHE A 38 -3.89 2.40 -7.25
N VAL A 39 -5.19 2.19 -7.42
CA VAL A 39 -5.79 0.92 -7.83
C VAL A 39 -6.65 1.22 -9.04
N VAL A 40 -6.50 0.40 -10.07
CA VAL A 40 -7.15 0.60 -11.38
C VAL A 40 -7.68 -0.73 -11.89
N ASP A 41 -8.80 -0.67 -12.61
CA ASP A 41 -9.51 -1.83 -13.15
C ASP A 41 -9.33 -1.99 -14.68
N THR A 42 -8.82 -0.95 -15.35
CA THR A 42 -8.47 -0.97 -16.77
C THR A 42 -6.96 -0.84 -17.02
N VAL A 43 -6.48 -1.51 -18.07
CA VAL A 43 -5.07 -1.43 -18.49
C VAL A 43 -4.73 0.00 -18.94
N THR A 44 -5.63 0.65 -19.66
CA THR A 44 -5.43 2.03 -20.14
C THR A 44 -5.18 2.99 -18.99
N GLU A 45 -5.92 2.85 -17.90
CA GLU A 45 -5.72 3.68 -16.71
C GLU A 45 -4.47 3.30 -15.94
N ALA A 46 -4.10 2.01 -15.90
CA ALA A 46 -2.83 1.58 -15.34
C ALA A 46 -1.62 2.18 -16.06
N VAL A 47 -1.66 2.22 -17.38
CA VAL A 47 -0.60 2.84 -18.20
C VAL A 47 -0.58 4.35 -17.97
N ARG A 48 -1.75 5.01 -18.01
CA ARG A 48 -1.84 6.46 -17.75
C ARG A 48 -1.26 6.78 -16.38
N GLN A 49 -1.77 6.15 -15.32
CA GLN A 49 -1.32 6.40 -13.96
C GLN A 49 0.15 6.05 -13.75
N GLY A 50 0.64 4.97 -14.36
CA GLY A 50 2.04 4.54 -14.25
C GLY A 50 3.03 5.49 -14.94
N LEU A 51 2.61 6.18 -15.99
CA LEU A 51 3.44 7.15 -16.72
C LEU A 51 3.29 8.59 -16.22
N THR A 52 2.21 8.90 -15.49
CA THR A 52 2.04 10.20 -14.86
C THR A 52 3.08 10.41 -13.76
N GLU A 53 3.74 11.57 -13.76
CA GLU A 53 4.60 11.98 -12.67
C GLU A 53 3.78 12.20 -11.39
N GLY A 54 4.24 11.68 -10.26
CA GLY A 54 3.56 11.84 -8.99
C GLY A 54 4.36 11.27 -7.83
N ASP A 55 4.15 11.84 -6.65
CA ASP A 55 4.84 11.42 -5.44
C ASP A 55 4.36 10.06 -4.94
N ALA A 56 5.28 9.31 -4.34
CA ALA A 56 4.96 8.07 -3.66
C ALA A 56 4.28 8.37 -2.31
N VAL A 57 3.12 7.75 -2.06
CA VAL A 57 2.40 7.86 -0.78
C VAL A 57 3.20 7.11 0.29
N PRO A 58 3.64 7.79 1.37
CA PRO A 58 4.43 7.17 2.41
C PRO A 58 3.63 6.12 3.17
N LEU A 59 4.31 5.03 3.57
CA LEU A 59 3.70 4.03 4.44
C LEU A 59 3.40 4.64 5.80
N ALA A 60 2.16 4.49 6.28
CA ALA A 60 1.82 4.79 7.66
C ALA A 60 2.74 4.01 8.61
N ARG A 61 3.50 4.72 9.45
CA ARG A 61 4.35 4.12 10.48
C ARG A 61 3.44 3.36 11.45
N ALA A 62 3.62 2.05 11.55
CA ALA A 62 3.06 1.31 12.67
C ALA A 62 3.78 1.79 13.93
N THR A 63 3.07 2.41 14.86
CA THR A 63 3.55 2.64 16.21
C THR A 63 3.89 1.27 16.80
N ARG A 64 5.19 0.99 16.98
CA ARG A 64 5.63 -0.20 17.70
C ARG A 64 5.04 -0.13 19.11
N LEU A 65 4.10 -1.02 19.44
CA LEU A 65 3.75 -1.26 20.84
C LEU A 65 5.02 -1.74 21.54
N LYS A 66 5.51 -0.96 22.51
CA LYS A 66 6.63 -1.39 23.35
C LYS A 66 6.17 -2.63 24.13
N PRO A 67 6.93 -3.72 24.14
CA PRO A 67 6.60 -4.85 25.00
C PRO A 67 6.72 -4.41 26.46
N THR A 68 5.60 -4.29 27.15
CA THR A 68 5.58 -4.13 28.62
C THR A 68 6.06 -5.43 29.23
N ARG A 69 7.35 -5.50 29.61
CA ARG A 69 7.88 -6.61 30.40
C ARG A 69 7.28 -6.50 31.80
N THR A 70 6.21 -7.23 32.08
CA THR A 70 5.79 -7.47 33.45
C THR A 70 6.82 -8.42 34.09
N ARG A 71 7.79 -7.85 34.83
CA ARG A 71 8.60 -8.65 35.76
C ARG A 71 7.64 -9.14 36.85
N LYS A 72 7.40 -10.45 36.92
CA LYS A 72 6.77 -11.06 38.09
C LYS A 72 7.68 -10.77 39.29
N ALA A 73 7.17 -10.01 40.26
CA ALA A 73 7.80 -9.88 41.57
C ALA A 73 7.74 -11.24 42.28
N LYS A 74 8.85 -11.60 42.94
CA LYS A 74 9.02 -12.80 43.73
C LYS A 74 8.51 -12.56 45.15
#